data_AF-A0A378VZJ6-F1
#
_entry.id   AF-A0A378VZJ6-F1
#
_cell.length_a   1.000
_cell.length_b   1.000
_cell.length_c   1.000
_cell.angle_alpha   90.00
_cell.angle_beta   90.00
_cell.angle_gamma   90.00
#
_symmetry.space_group_name_H-M   'P 1'
#
loop_
_entity.id
_entity.type
_entity.pdbx_description
1 polymer ?
#
loop_
_entity_poly.entity_id
_entity_poly.type
_entity_poly.pdbx_seq_one_letter_code
_entity_poly.pdbx_strand_id
1 'polypeptide(L)'
;MNTPIPSPNGSSAGKNNTVATTSLGRSKPLLRLAFRNHAPANAGRRRVGLLSAFLGKFPTVQTLAAAPQDEVLSLWAGLGYYGRARNLHKAAQQIVGQFGGTFPSERKDLETLCGVGRSTAAAISAFAFNRRETILDGNVKRVLCRVFAQDGNPQDKNLKTRSGHLPKA
;
A
#
# COMPACT_ATOMS: atom_id res chain seq x y z
N MET A 1 24.64 22.17 -86.09
CA MET A 1 23.74 21.33 -86.91
C MET A 1 24.04 19.87 -86.61
N ASN A 2 22.99 19.05 -86.49
CA ASN A 2 22.93 17.59 -86.34
C ASN A 2 23.38 16.90 -85.03
N THR A 3 22.37 16.23 -84.43
CA THR A 3 22.35 15.12 -83.46
C THR A 3 23.08 13.86 -83.97
N PRO A 4 23.51 12.87 -83.14
CA PRO A 4 22.60 11.87 -82.51
C PRO A 4 23.00 11.25 -81.13
N ILE A 5 22.00 10.52 -80.61
CA ILE A 5 21.75 9.68 -79.41
C ILE A 5 22.64 8.39 -79.31
N PRO A 6 22.44 7.35 -78.43
CA PRO A 6 22.06 7.19 -76.98
C PRO A 6 22.95 6.21 -76.13
N SER A 7 22.65 6.10 -74.82
CA SER A 7 22.60 4.88 -73.93
C SER A 7 23.37 5.05 -72.59
N PRO A 8 23.15 4.24 -71.51
CA PRO A 8 22.29 3.04 -71.35
C PRO A 8 21.44 2.94 -70.04
N ASN A 9 20.52 1.97 -70.06
CA ASN A 9 20.11 1.02 -69.00
C ASN A 9 19.82 1.47 -67.54
N GLY A 10 18.60 1.11 -67.08
CA GLY A 10 18.26 0.98 -65.66
C GLY A 10 16.90 0.31 -65.45
N SER A 11 16.90 -1.01 -65.33
CA SER A 11 15.76 -1.90 -65.06
C SER A 11 15.06 -1.66 -63.71
N SER A 12 13.79 -2.11 -63.67
CA SER A 12 13.07 -2.69 -62.53
C SER A 12 12.38 -1.73 -61.56
N ALA A 13 11.18 -1.98 -61.03
CA ALA A 13 10.03 -2.79 -61.37
C ALA A 13 8.92 -2.39 -60.37
N GLY A 14 7.67 -2.38 -60.83
CA GLY A 14 6.43 -2.66 -60.08
C GLY A 14 6.26 -2.12 -58.66
N LYS A 15 5.47 -1.04 -58.52
CA LYS A 15 4.69 -0.76 -57.29
C LYS A 15 3.22 -1.02 -57.59
N ASN A 16 2.74 -2.20 -57.20
CA ASN A 16 1.32 -2.52 -57.14
C ASN A 16 0.77 -2.19 -55.75
N ASN A 17 -0.34 -1.47 -55.77
CA ASN A 17 -1.13 -1.06 -54.62
C ASN A 17 -2.18 -2.15 -54.32
N THR A 18 -2.70 -2.12 -53.08
CA THR A 18 -4.04 -2.57 -52.63
C THR A 18 -4.14 -3.88 -51.83
N VAL A 19 -4.91 -3.73 -50.73
CA VAL A 19 -5.64 -4.69 -49.88
C VAL A 19 -4.88 -5.25 -48.67
N ALA A 20 -4.94 -4.52 -47.54
CA ALA A 20 -4.69 -5.07 -46.21
C ALA A 20 -6.01 -5.42 -45.52
N THR A 21 -6.18 -6.72 -45.31
CA THR A 21 -7.31 -7.41 -44.69
C THR A 21 -7.44 -7.09 -43.20
N THR A 22 -8.67 -6.89 -42.76
CA THR A 22 -9.13 -6.81 -41.36
C THR A 22 -8.60 -7.96 -40.49
N SER A 23 -7.97 -7.64 -39.36
CA SER A 23 -7.97 -8.54 -38.20
C SER A 23 -8.25 -7.76 -36.92
N LEU A 24 -9.37 -8.11 -36.28
CA LEU A 24 -9.81 -7.61 -34.98
C LEU A 24 -8.79 -8.02 -33.91
N GLY A 25 -8.07 -7.03 -33.37
CA GLY A 25 -7.19 -7.23 -32.22
C GLY A 25 -7.99 -7.61 -30.97
N ARG A 26 -7.81 -8.84 -30.48
CA ARG A 26 -8.31 -9.30 -29.18
C ARG A 26 -7.74 -8.42 -28.07
N SER A 27 -8.60 -7.62 -27.46
CA SER A 27 -8.36 -6.87 -26.22
C SER A 27 -7.91 -7.82 -25.11
N LYS A 28 -6.68 -7.65 -24.63
CA LYS A 28 -6.21 -8.33 -23.40
C LYS A 28 -6.98 -7.73 -22.20
N PRO A 29 -7.55 -8.54 -21.30
CA PRO A 29 -8.28 -8.00 -20.16
C PRO A 29 -7.31 -7.35 -19.17
N LEU A 30 -7.49 -6.05 -18.93
CA LEU A 30 -6.72 -5.20 -18.00
C LEU A 30 -6.79 -5.67 -16.52
N LEU A 31 -7.60 -6.67 -16.21
CA LEU A 31 -7.77 -7.21 -14.85
C LEU A 31 -6.56 -8.02 -14.33
N ARG A 32 -5.65 -8.50 -15.19
CA ARG A 32 -4.55 -9.37 -14.76
C ARG A 32 -3.30 -8.64 -14.26
N LEU A 33 -3.22 -7.32 -14.43
CA LEU A 33 -2.02 -6.54 -14.08
C LEU A 33 -2.08 -5.88 -12.69
N ALA A 34 -3.19 -6.00 -11.96
CA ALA A 34 -3.38 -5.31 -10.67
C ALA A 34 -2.88 -6.09 -9.43
N PHE A 35 -2.38 -7.32 -9.59
CA PHE A 35 -2.00 -8.23 -8.49
C PHE A 35 -0.63 -8.90 -8.67
N ARG A 36 0.37 -8.19 -9.20
CA ARG A 36 1.73 -8.74 -9.32
C ARG A 36 2.71 -8.00 -8.40
N ASN A 37 2.50 -8.14 -7.08
CA ASN A 37 3.59 -8.03 -6.12
C ASN A 37 3.99 -9.46 -5.76
N HIS A 38 5.03 -9.98 -6.40
CA HIS A 38 5.60 -11.27 -6.03
C HIS A 38 6.41 -11.07 -4.74
N ALA A 39 5.72 -11.01 -3.60
CA ALA A 39 6.38 -11.21 -2.32
C ALA A 39 6.94 -12.65 -2.31
N PRO A 40 8.18 -12.88 -1.86
CA PRO A 40 8.72 -14.24 -1.80
C PRO A 40 7.80 -15.07 -0.91
N ALA A 41 7.53 -16.33 -1.30
CA ALA A 41 6.54 -17.22 -0.68
C ALA A 41 6.68 -17.36 0.86
N ASN A 42 7.84 -17.01 1.40
CA ASN A 42 8.20 -17.17 2.80
C ASN A 42 8.06 -15.86 3.62
N ALA A 43 7.76 -14.73 2.97
CA ALA A 43 7.70 -13.42 3.62
C ALA A 43 6.60 -13.31 4.70
N GLY A 44 5.47 -14.00 4.49
CA GLY A 44 4.39 -14.08 5.50
C GLY A 44 4.82 -14.88 6.73
N ARG A 45 5.44 -16.05 6.52
CA ARG A 45 5.88 -16.95 7.59
C ARG A 45 6.96 -16.33 8.47
N ARG A 46 7.89 -15.55 7.89
CA ARG A 46 8.92 -14.82 8.65
C ARG A 46 8.33 -13.77 9.60
N ARG A 47 7.31 -13.02 9.16
CA ARG A 47 6.67 -11.99 10.01
C ARG A 47 5.92 -12.59 11.20
N VAL A 48 5.22 -13.71 10.99
CA VAL A 48 4.53 -14.42 12.08
C VAL A 48 5.53 -14.88 13.13
N GLY A 49 6.65 -15.50 12.72
CA GLY A 49 7.69 -15.93 13.67
C GLY A 49 8.30 -14.79 14.47
N LEU A 50 8.59 -13.66 13.82
CA LEU A 50 9.12 -12.45 14.50
C LEU A 50 8.10 -11.88 15.51
N LEU A 51 6.82 -11.85 15.15
CA LEU A 51 5.76 -11.40 16.07
C LEU A 51 5.63 -12.31 17.29
N SER A 52 5.67 -13.64 17.09
CA SER A 52 5.62 -14.60 18.19
C SER A 52 6.79 -14.42 19.16
N ALA A 53 8.00 -14.23 18.65
CA ALA A 53 9.18 -13.97 19.48
C ALA A 53 9.06 -12.64 20.25
N PHE A 54 8.55 -11.59 19.58
CA PHE A 54 8.33 -10.28 20.19
C PHE A 54 7.31 -10.35 21.33
N LEU A 55 6.16 -11.00 21.12
CA LEU A 55 5.12 -11.17 22.14
C LEU A 55 5.56 -12.11 23.28
N GLY A 56 6.38 -13.12 22.98
CA GLY A 56 6.96 -13.99 24.00
C GLY A 56 7.93 -13.24 24.93
N LYS A 57 8.71 -12.31 24.40
CA LYS A 57 9.63 -11.48 25.19
C LYS A 57 8.93 -10.34 25.93
N PHE A 58 7.98 -9.68 25.26
CA PHE A 58 7.24 -8.53 25.78
C PHE A 58 5.73 -8.82 25.83
N PRO A 59 5.27 -9.65 26.78
CA PRO A 59 3.86 -10.03 26.86
C PRO A 59 2.95 -8.88 27.28
N THR A 60 3.50 -7.83 27.90
CA THR A 60 2.72 -6.68 28.39
C THR A 60 3.34 -5.36 27.93
N VAL A 61 2.52 -4.31 27.88
CA VAL A 61 3.00 -2.96 27.54
C VAL A 61 4.03 -2.45 28.54
N GLN A 62 3.92 -2.85 29.81
CA GLN A 62 4.87 -2.54 30.88
C GLN A 62 6.24 -3.15 30.60
N THR A 63 6.28 -4.44 30.25
CA THR A 63 7.54 -5.12 29.90
C THR A 63 8.19 -4.51 28.67
N LEU A 64 7.39 -4.06 27.69
CA LEU A 64 7.91 -3.38 26.50
C LEU A 64 8.45 -1.98 26.84
N ALA A 65 7.74 -1.22 27.67
CA ALA A 65 8.11 0.15 28.03
C ALA A 65 9.39 0.23 28.87
N ALA A 66 9.62 -0.79 29.72
CA ALA A 66 10.79 -0.87 30.58
C ALA A 66 12.04 -1.41 29.86
N ALA A 67 11.90 -1.98 28.66
CA ALA A 67 13.00 -2.60 27.95
C ALA A 67 14.00 -1.55 27.41
N PRO A 68 15.30 -1.87 27.36
CA PRO A 68 16.27 -1.06 26.62
C PRO A 68 15.88 -0.96 25.14
N GLN A 69 16.02 0.22 24.54
CA GLN A 69 15.63 0.43 23.14
C GLN A 69 16.37 -0.51 22.18
N ASP A 70 17.65 -0.80 22.44
CA ASP A 70 18.46 -1.67 21.57
C ASP A 70 17.93 -3.11 21.56
N GLU A 71 17.37 -3.59 22.67
CA GLU A 71 16.73 -4.91 22.74
C GLU A 71 15.47 -4.97 21.86
N VAL A 72 14.66 -3.91 21.91
CA VAL A 72 13.48 -3.77 21.04
C VAL A 72 13.87 -3.74 19.56
N LEU A 73 14.93 -3.00 19.22
CA LEU A 73 15.41 -2.89 17.84
C LEU A 73 16.03 -4.19 17.33
N SER A 74 16.70 -4.93 18.21
CA SER A 74 17.26 -6.25 17.91
C SER A 74 16.17 -7.25 17.53
N LEU A 75 15.09 -7.33 18.30
CA LEU A 75 13.94 -8.20 17.99
C LEU A 75 13.15 -7.74 16.75
N TRP A 76 13.26 -6.46 16.39
CA TRP A 76 12.68 -5.90 15.17
C TRP A 76 13.53 -6.14 13.91
N ALA A 77 14.76 -6.63 14.06
CA ALA A 77 15.66 -6.84 12.94
C ALA A 77 15.04 -7.77 11.88
N GLY A 78 15.09 -7.33 10.61
CA GLY A 78 14.48 -8.06 9.49
C GLY A 78 13.06 -7.65 9.11
N LEU A 79 12.36 -6.82 9.92
CA LEU A 79 11.06 -6.23 9.54
C LEU A 79 11.18 -4.94 8.73
N GLY A 80 12.36 -4.31 8.73
CA GLY A 80 12.60 -3.00 8.15
C GLY A 80 11.84 -1.87 8.85
N TYR A 81 12.00 -0.64 8.36
CA TYR A 81 11.34 0.56 8.88
C TYR A 81 11.50 0.75 10.40
N TYR A 82 12.74 0.80 10.90
CA TYR A 82 13.07 0.94 12.33
C TYR A 82 12.44 2.16 13.02
N GLY A 83 12.01 3.17 12.27
CA GLY A 83 11.19 4.27 12.82
C GLY A 83 9.91 3.78 13.50
N ARG A 84 9.28 2.71 12.98
CA ARG A 84 8.10 2.10 13.60
C ARG A 84 8.42 1.43 14.93
N ALA A 85 9.56 0.75 15.03
CA ALA A 85 10.00 0.11 16.27
C ALA A 85 10.22 1.15 17.38
N ARG A 86 10.91 2.25 17.03
CA ARG A 86 11.14 3.37 17.96
C ARG A 86 9.83 4.02 18.40
N ASN A 87 8.91 4.26 17.46
CA ASN A 87 7.61 4.84 17.77
C ASN A 87 6.77 3.89 18.65
N LEU A 88 6.77 2.59 18.35
CA LEU A 88 6.09 1.59 19.17
C LEU A 88 6.63 1.58 20.61
N HIS A 89 7.95 1.62 20.77
CA HIS A 89 8.56 1.66 22.10
C HIS A 89 8.19 2.94 22.86
N LYS A 90 8.27 4.10 22.20
CA LYS A 90 7.83 5.38 22.78
C LYS A 90 6.34 5.38 23.14
N ALA A 91 5.48 4.80 22.30
CA ALA A 91 4.06 4.67 22.58
C ALA A 91 3.81 3.79 23.81
N ALA A 92 4.55 2.68 23.96
CA ALA A 92 4.48 1.85 25.17
C ALA A 92 4.87 2.64 26.44
N GLN A 93 5.95 3.42 26.37
CA GLN A 93 6.38 4.31 27.45
C GLN A 93 5.33 5.38 27.77
N GLN A 94 4.69 5.98 26.75
CA GLN A 94 3.60 6.93 26.93
C GLN A 94 2.40 6.28 27.62
N ILE A 95 2.02 5.06 27.24
CA ILE A 95 0.91 4.33 27.88
C ILE A 95 1.18 4.08 29.36
N VAL A 96 2.40 3.66 29.70
CA VAL A 96 2.79 3.46 31.10
C VAL A 96 2.84 4.78 31.87
N GLY A 97 3.46 5.82 31.30
CA GLY A 97 3.68 7.09 31.99
C GLY A 97 2.44 8.00 32.09
N GLN A 98 1.58 8.01 31.07
CA GLN A 98 0.44 8.95 30.97
C GLN A 98 -0.91 8.28 31.25
N PHE A 99 -1.03 6.98 30.95
CA PHE A 99 -2.29 6.23 31.09
C PHE A 99 -2.20 5.13 32.17
N GLY A 100 -1.18 5.17 33.03
CA GLY A 100 -1.01 4.23 34.13
C GLY A 100 -0.84 2.77 33.69
N GLY A 101 -0.34 2.55 32.47
CA GLY A 101 -0.18 1.21 31.90
C GLY A 101 -1.47 0.60 31.35
N THR A 102 -2.58 1.36 31.35
CA THR A 102 -3.83 0.94 30.74
C THR A 102 -3.93 1.52 29.33
N PHE A 103 -4.23 0.67 28.36
CA PHE A 103 -4.36 1.10 26.97
C PHE A 103 -5.62 1.96 26.81
N PRO A 104 -5.54 3.18 26.22
CA PRO A 104 -6.71 4.02 26.03
C PRO A 104 -7.68 3.38 25.03
N SER A 105 -8.98 3.46 25.32
CA SER A 105 -10.03 2.85 24.49
C SER A 105 -10.67 3.80 23.48
N GLU A 106 -10.45 5.10 23.64
CA GLU A 106 -10.98 6.12 22.73
C GLU A 106 -10.00 6.41 21.59
N ARG A 107 -10.53 6.54 20.36
CA ARG A 107 -9.72 6.88 19.18
C ARG A 107 -8.92 8.16 19.38
N LYS A 108 -9.51 9.19 19.99
CA LYS A 108 -8.85 10.49 20.19
C LYS A 108 -7.58 10.34 21.04
N ASP A 109 -7.66 9.57 22.11
CA ASP A 109 -6.53 9.32 22.99
C ASP A 109 -5.49 8.43 22.31
N LEU A 110 -5.92 7.41 21.57
CA LEU A 110 -5.03 6.56 20.78
C LEU A 110 -4.24 7.35 19.72
N GLU A 111 -4.84 8.41 19.13
CA GLU A 111 -4.16 9.29 18.17
C GLU A 111 -3.06 10.15 18.79
N THR A 112 -3.04 10.32 20.12
CA THR A 112 -1.97 11.04 20.81
C THR A 112 -0.69 10.20 20.93
N LEU A 113 -0.78 8.89 20.75
CA LEU A 113 0.34 7.97 20.88
C LEU A 113 1.32 8.13 19.70
N CYS A 114 2.62 8.04 20.02
CA CYS A 114 3.68 8.19 19.04
C CYS A 114 3.55 7.19 17.88
N GLY A 115 3.47 7.71 16.65
CA GLY A 115 3.36 6.88 15.44
C GLY A 115 1.99 6.26 15.20
N VAL A 116 0.97 6.60 16.00
CA VAL A 116 -0.41 6.16 15.80
C VAL A 116 -1.18 7.27 15.09
N GLY A 117 -1.40 7.09 13.78
CA GLY A 117 -2.27 7.97 13.01
C GLY A 117 -3.74 7.56 13.07
N ARG A 118 -4.62 8.41 12.51
CA ARG A 118 -6.09 8.22 12.51
C ARG A 118 -6.57 6.82 12.12
N SER A 119 -6.05 6.27 11.02
CA SER A 119 -6.46 4.93 10.57
C SER A 119 -5.99 3.82 11.52
N THR A 120 -4.82 3.97 12.16
CA THR A 120 -4.29 2.99 13.10
C THR A 120 -5.04 3.06 14.43
N ALA A 121 -5.34 4.26 14.93
CA ALA A 121 -6.16 4.46 16.11
C ALA A 121 -7.57 3.89 15.92
N ALA A 122 -8.19 4.14 14.76
CA ALA A 122 -9.48 3.55 14.40
C ALA A 122 -9.42 2.02 14.36
N ALA A 123 -8.35 1.44 13.80
CA ALA A 123 -8.16 -0.01 13.78
C ALA A 123 -8.00 -0.62 15.18
N ILE A 124 -7.21 0.01 16.05
CA ILE A 124 -7.05 -0.43 17.45
C ILE A 124 -8.40 -0.34 18.18
N SER A 125 -9.11 0.78 18.05
CA SER A 125 -10.44 0.98 18.64
C SER A 125 -11.44 -0.08 18.20
N ALA A 126 -11.46 -0.40 16.91
CA ALA A 126 -12.36 -1.40 16.34
C ALA A 126 -11.99 -2.83 16.79
N PHE A 127 -10.73 -3.23 16.68
CA PHE A 127 -10.33 -4.63 16.92
C PHE A 127 -10.11 -4.95 18.39
N ALA A 128 -9.52 -4.05 19.17
CA ALA A 128 -9.21 -4.32 20.58
C ALA A 128 -10.38 -3.98 21.52
N PHE A 129 -11.21 -3.00 21.16
CA PHE A 129 -12.28 -2.49 22.02
C PHE A 129 -13.69 -2.61 21.42
N ASN A 130 -13.82 -3.28 20.27
CA ASN A 130 -15.09 -3.52 19.58
C ASN A 130 -15.91 -2.24 19.33
N ARG A 131 -15.24 -1.11 19.08
CA ARG A 131 -15.89 0.17 18.79
C ARG A 131 -16.25 0.29 17.32
N ARG A 132 -17.36 0.96 17.01
CA ARG A 132 -17.79 1.25 15.64
C ARG A 132 -16.96 2.40 15.05
N GLU A 133 -15.84 2.07 14.44
CA GLU A 133 -14.90 3.02 13.84
C GLU A 133 -14.65 2.74 12.35
N THR A 134 -14.21 3.76 11.61
CA THR A 134 -13.92 3.64 10.17
C THR A 134 -12.41 3.60 9.89
N ILE A 135 -11.96 2.51 9.28
CA ILE A 135 -10.54 2.31 8.92
C ILE A 135 -10.37 2.74 7.45
N LEU A 136 -9.47 3.68 7.19
CA LEU A 136 -9.22 4.21 5.85
C LEU A 136 -7.72 4.15 5.53
N ASP A 137 -7.22 2.94 5.41
CA ASP A 137 -5.83 2.67 5.04
C ASP A 137 -5.63 2.71 3.50
N GLY A 138 -4.38 2.54 3.05
CA GLY A 138 -4.09 2.53 1.61
C GLY A 138 -4.79 1.41 0.84
N ASN A 139 -5.09 0.27 1.46
CA ASN A 139 -5.81 -0.82 0.82
C ASN A 139 -7.29 -0.47 0.64
N VAL A 140 -7.94 0.01 1.71
CA VAL A 140 -9.33 0.46 1.69
C VAL A 140 -9.49 1.58 0.66
N LYS A 141 -8.62 2.59 0.67
CA LYS A 141 -8.65 3.66 -0.35
C LYS A 141 -8.55 3.11 -1.77
N ARG A 142 -7.63 2.18 -2.05
CA ARG A 142 -7.52 1.57 -3.39
C ARG A 142 -8.78 0.81 -3.80
N VAL A 143 -9.40 0.07 -2.87
CA VAL A 143 -10.66 -0.63 -3.15
C VAL A 143 -11.77 0.38 -3.44
N LEU A 144 -11.92 1.41 -2.60
CA LEU A 144 -12.94 2.44 -2.77
C LEU A 144 -12.76 3.21 -4.09
N CYS A 145 -11.52 3.59 -4.46
CA CYS A 145 -11.26 4.24 -5.75
C CYS A 145 -11.66 3.35 -6.94
N ARG A 146 -11.40 2.03 -6.85
CA ARG A 146 -11.80 1.07 -7.89
C ARG A 146 -13.31 0.86 -7.97
N VAL A 147 -13.98 0.75 -6.82
CA VAL A 147 -15.44 0.51 -6.75
C VAL A 147 -16.21 1.73 -7.24
N PHE A 148 -15.79 2.94 -6.86
CA PHE A 148 -16.48 4.18 -7.20
C PHE A 148 -15.94 4.88 -8.45
N ALA A 149 -15.09 4.19 -9.24
CA ALA A 149 -14.43 4.74 -10.44
C ALA A 149 -13.87 6.16 -10.20
N GLN A 150 -13.24 6.38 -9.05
CA GLN A 150 -12.61 7.67 -8.76
C GLN A 150 -11.22 7.71 -9.37
N ASP A 151 -11.07 8.56 -10.37
CA ASP A 151 -9.79 8.89 -10.96
C ASP A 151 -8.99 9.82 -10.02
N GLY A 152 -7.71 9.49 -9.82
CA GLY A 152 -6.78 10.26 -8.99
C GLY A 152 -5.82 9.37 -8.19
N ASN A 153 -4.74 9.97 -7.67
CA ASN A 153 -3.78 9.25 -6.84
C ASN A 153 -4.35 9.03 -5.43
N PRO A 154 -4.63 7.80 -4.94
CA PRO A 154 -5.25 7.54 -3.63
C PRO A 154 -4.48 8.10 -2.41
N GLN A 155 -3.23 8.52 -2.62
CA GLN A 155 -2.38 9.14 -1.62
C GLN A 155 -2.57 10.66 -1.53
N ASP A 156 -3.27 11.26 -2.49
CA ASP A 156 -3.51 12.68 -2.55
C ASP A 156 -4.45 13.11 -1.42
N LYS A 157 -4.00 14.06 -0.58
CA LYS A 157 -4.77 14.53 0.57
C LYS A 157 -6.03 15.28 0.16
N ASN A 158 -6.04 15.79 -1.08
CA ASN A 158 -7.12 16.57 -1.67
C ASN A 158 -8.09 15.75 -2.53
N LEU A 159 -7.98 14.41 -2.54
CA LEU A 159 -9.02 13.57 -3.13
C LEU A 159 -10.32 13.77 -2.36
N LYS A 160 -11.10 14.75 -2.82
CA LYS A 160 -12.48 14.97 -2.43
C LYS A 160 -13.24 13.77 -2.99
N THR A 161 -13.53 12.79 -2.14
CA THR A 161 -14.60 11.85 -2.44
C THR A 161 -15.82 12.69 -2.83
N ARG A 162 -16.31 12.58 -4.07
CA ARG A 162 -17.61 13.13 -4.46
C ARG A 162 -18.64 12.39 -3.60
N SER A 163 -18.93 12.90 -2.40
CA SER A 163 -19.83 12.31 -1.41
C SER A 163 -21.31 12.35 -1.81
N GLY A 164 -21.63 12.40 -3.11
CA GLY A 164 -22.99 12.54 -3.61
C GLY A 164 -23.75 11.23 -3.81
N HIS A 165 -23.15 10.06 -3.58
CA HIS A 165 -23.81 8.80 -3.96
C HIS A 165 -23.48 7.57 -3.11
N LEU A 166 -23.08 7.75 -1.85
CA LEU A 166 -23.08 6.61 -0.93
C LEU A 166 -24.54 6.32 -0.54
N PRO A 167 -25.13 5.16 -0.93
CA PRO A 167 -26.44 4.80 -0.45
C PRO A 167 -26.38 4.72 1.08
N LYS A 168 -27.28 5.46 1.74
CA LYS A 168 -27.48 5.32 3.18
C LYS A 168 -27.92 3.88 3.45
N ALA A 169 -27.17 3.19 4.30
CA ALA A 169 -27.57 1.92 4.89
C ALA A 169 -28.71 2.11 5.88
#